data_AF-A0A7J9BG49-F1
#
_entry.id   AF-A0A7J9BG49-F1
#
_cell.length_a   1.000
_cell.length_b   1.000
_cell.length_c   1.000
_cell.angle_alpha   90.00
_cell.angle_beta   90.00
_cell.angle_gamma   90.00
#
_symmetry.space_group_name_H-M   'P 1'
#
loop_
_entity.id
_entity.type
_entity.pdbx_description
1 polymer ?
#
loop_
_entity_poly.entity_id
_entity_poly.type
_entity_poly.pdbx_seq_one_letter_code
_entity_poly.pdbx_strand_id
1 'polypeptide(L)' 'MGSCVYSVKNVRDPTTAEACACLQGVVFAEEMGFDELIVEGDSMIVIKKLQSPENDRSLIGVIINEIKGKNQKT' A
#
# COMPACT_ATOMS: atom_id res chain seq x y z
N MET A 1 -12.71 -13.79 -3.85
CA MET A 1 -11.32 -13.52 -4.25
C MET A 1 -11.35 -12.71 -5.53
N GLY A 2 -10.77 -11.52 -5.53
CA GLY A 2 -10.63 -10.66 -6.71
C GLY A 2 -9.17 -10.59 -7.16
N SER A 3 -8.93 -10.18 -8.40
CA SER A 3 -7.58 -9.94 -8.93
C SER A 3 -7.49 -8.49 -9.41
N CYS A 4 -6.36 -7.85 -9.11
CA CYS A 4 -6.08 -6.48 -9.51
C CYS A 4 -4.80 -6.47 -10.33
N VAL A 5 -4.81 -5.71 -11.42
CA VAL A 5 -3.59 -5.45 -12.20
C VAL A 5 -3.45 -3.95 -12.34
N TYR A 6 -2.29 -3.43 -11.99
CA TYR A 6 -1.97 -2.02 -12.11
C TYR A 6 -0.64 -1.84 -12.82
N SER A 7 -0.65 -1.10 -13.92
CA SER A 7 0.58 -0.81 -14.68
C SER A 7 1.17 0.51 -14.22
N VAL A 8 2.25 0.44 -13.44
CA VAL A 8 3.06 1.61 -13.08
C VAL A 8 4.19 1.78 -14.08
N LYS A 9 4.26 2.96 -14.70
CA LYS A 9 5.37 3.33 -15.59
C LYS A 9 6.47 4.03 -14.77
N ASN A 10 7.73 3.81 -15.17
CA ASN A 10 8.91 4.48 -14.59
C ASN A 10 9.14 4.24 -13.09
N VAL A 11 8.90 3.02 -12.62
CA VAL A 11 9.30 2.65 -11.26
C VAL A 11 10.81 2.45 -11.20
N ARG A 12 11.48 3.21 -10.34
CA ARG A 12 12.95 3.21 -10.22
C ARG A 12 13.48 2.09 -9.34
N ASP A 13 12.69 1.60 -8.39
CA ASP A 13 13.12 0.58 -7.43
C ASP A 13 11.98 -0.39 -7.09
N PRO A 14 12.30 -1.67 -6.80
CA PRO A 14 11.29 -2.69 -6.53
C PRO A 14 10.44 -2.38 -5.30
N THR A 15 10.97 -1.68 -4.29
CA THR A 15 10.21 -1.34 -3.08
C THR A 15 9.07 -0.37 -3.42
N THR A 16 9.31 0.60 -4.31
CA THR A 16 8.27 1.49 -4.82
C THR A 16 7.22 0.71 -5.63
N ALA A 17 7.63 -0.30 -6.42
CA ALA A 17 6.68 -1.13 -7.17
C ALA A 17 5.73 -1.87 -6.21
N GLU A 18 6.29 -2.49 -5.18
CA GLU A 18 5.53 -3.22 -4.16
C GLU A 18 4.63 -2.29 -3.33
N ALA A 19 5.11 -1.09 -2.96
CA ALA A 19 4.29 -0.10 -2.28
C ALA A 19 3.08 0.33 -3.14
N CYS A 20 3.29 0.54 -4.44
CA CYS A 20 2.21 0.83 -5.38
C CYS A 20 1.23 -0.35 -5.50
N ALA A 21 1.72 -1.58 -5.62
CA ALA A 21 0.88 -2.77 -5.69
C ALA A 21 0.02 -2.92 -4.43
N CYS A 22 0.62 -2.68 -3.25
CA CYS A 22 -0.08 -2.66 -1.97
C CYS A 22 -1.18 -1.59 -1.93
N LEU A 23 -0.91 -0.35 -2.37
CA LEU A 23 -1.91 0.72 -2.42
C LEU A 23 -3.10 0.33 -3.30
N GLN A 24 -2.84 -0.24 -4.47
CA GLN A 24 -3.90 -0.66 -5.39
C GLN A 24 -4.72 -1.82 -4.84
N GLY A 25 -4.08 -2.77 -4.13
CA GLY A 25 -4.79 -3.83 -3.43
C GLY A 25 -5.73 -3.29 -2.35
N VAL A 26 -5.29 -2.30 -1.57
CA VAL A 26 -6.12 -1.64 -0.55
C VAL A 26 -7.27 -0.87 -1.19
N VAL A 27 -7.01 -0.06 -2.23
CA VAL A 27 -8.05 0.67 -2.97
C VAL A 27 -9.11 -0.28 -3.53
N PHE A 28 -8.68 -1.37 -4.16
CA PHE A 28 -9.61 -2.36 -4.70
C PHE A 28 -10.46 -3.02 -3.62
N ALA A 29 -9.88 -3.30 -2.46
CA ALA A 29 -10.62 -3.90 -1.37
C ALA A 29 -11.63 -2.92 -0.75
N GLU A 30 -11.27 -1.63 -0.62
CA GLU A 30 -12.21 -0.56 -0.25
C GLU A 30 -13.36 -0.47 -1.28
N GLU A 31 -13.06 -0.50 -2.58
CA GLU A 31 -14.07 -0.46 -3.64
C GLU A 31 -15.01 -1.68 -3.64
N MET A 32 -14.51 -2.83 -3.15
CA MET A 32 -15.32 -4.02 -2.91
C MET A 32 -16.15 -3.97 -1.62
N GLY A 33 -15.97 -2.94 -0.79
CA GLY A 33 -16.70 -2.78 0.48
C GLY A 33 -16.14 -3.61 1.63
N PHE A 34 -14.84 -3.92 1.61
CA PHE A 34 -14.18 -4.52 2.77
C PHE A 34 -13.78 -3.44 3.78
N ASP A 35 -14.22 -3.62 5.03
CA ASP A 35 -13.93 -2.68 6.13
C ASP A 35 -12.69 -3.08 6.95
N GLU A 36 -12.32 -4.36 6.94
CA GLU A 36 -11.15 -4.89 7.66
C GLU A 36 -10.19 -5.55 6.67
N LEU A 37 -8.95 -5.05 6.63
CA LEU A 37 -7.94 -5.43 5.66
C LEU A 37 -6.69 -5.97 6.36
N ILE A 38 -6.27 -7.17 5.96
CA ILE A 38 -4.95 -7.73 6.30
C ILE A 38 -4.11 -7.69 5.03
N VAL A 39 -3.00 -6.96 5.07
CA VAL A 39 -2.06 -6.85 3.96
C VAL A 39 -0.90 -7.83 4.18
N GLU A 40 -0.72 -8.75 3.23
CA GLU A 40 0.42 -9.67 3.15
C GLU A 40 1.22 -9.37 1.87
N GLY A 41 2.55 -9.38 1.97
CA GLY A 41 3.44 -9.11 0.85
C GLY A 41 4.87 -9.56 1.13
N ASP A 42 5.68 -9.71 0.08
CA ASP A 42 7.07 -10.18 0.14
C ASP A 42 8.06 -9.07 0.53
N SER A 43 7.67 -7.80 0.35
CA SER A 43 8.50 -6.65 0.73
C SER A 43 8.43 -6.35 2.22
N MET A 44 9.36 -6.92 2.99
CA MET A 44 9.53 -6.63 4.41
C MET A 44 9.69 -5.12 4.70
N ILE A 45 10.27 -4.35 3.77
CA ILE A 45 10.42 -2.89 3.92
C ILE A 45 9.05 -2.21 3.89
N VAL A 46 8.17 -2.58 2.96
CA VAL A 46 6.81 -2.03 2.84
C VAL A 46 6.01 -2.38 4.09
N ILE A 47 6.01 -3.65 4.51
CA ILE A 47 5.28 -4.10 5.71
C ILE A 47 5.76 -3.36 6.96
N LYS A 48 7.08 -3.23 7.17
CA LYS A 48 7.63 -2.49 8.32
C LYS A 48 7.25 -1.01 8.29
N LYS A 49 7.27 -0.37 7.11
CA LYS A 49 6.86 1.04 6.99
C LYS A 49 5.36 1.23 7.24
N LEU A 50 4.51 0.29 6.83
CA LEU A 50 3.08 0.29 7.13
C LEU A 50 2.79 0.15 8.63
N GLN A 51 3.59 -0.64 9.34
CA GLN A 51 3.45 -0.83 10.80
C GLN A 51 4.10 0.29 11.62
N SER A 52 5.04 1.04 11.05
CA SER A 52 5.72 2.12 11.77
C SER A 52 4.75 3.26 12.09
N PRO A 53 4.73 3.79 13.33
CA PRO A 53 3.94 4.98 13.66
C PRO A 53 4.55 6.27 13.10
N GLU A 54 5.80 6.22 12.61
CA GLU A 54 6.50 7.38 12.10
C GLU A 54 6.02 7.77 10.70
N ASN A 55 5.87 9.08 10.47
CA ASN A 55 5.62 9.64 9.15
C ASN A 55 6.93 9.69 8.35
N ASP A 56 7.05 8.75 7.44
CA ASP A 56 8.15 8.73 6.48
C ASP A 56 7.95 9.83 5.43
N ARG A 57 8.94 10.73 5.31
CA ARG A 57 8.95 11.85 4.35
C ARG A 57 9.70 11.54 3.05
N SER A 58 10.12 10.29 2.87
CA SER A 58 10.69 9.81 1.61
C SER A 58 9.63 9.67 0.53
N LEU A 59 10.07 9.47 -0.72
CA LEU A 59 9.17 9.25 -1.85
C LEU A 59 8.22 8.07 -1.64
N ILE A 60 8.72 6.96 -1.08
CA ILE A 60 7.90 5.80 -0.71
C ILE A 60 6.97 6.14 0.46
N GLY A 61 7.43 6.98 1.39
CA GLY A 61 6.65 7.42 2.54
C GLY A 61 5.31 8.07 2.16
N VAL A 62 5.26 8.78 1.02
CA VAL A 62 4.00 9.34 0.50
C VAL A 62 2.97 8.24 0.23
N ILE A 63 3.36 7.16 -0.46
CA ILE A 63 2.48 6.02 -0.77
C ILE A 63 2.06 5.29 0.51
N ILE A 64 3.01 5.07 1.43
CA ILE A 64 2.74 4.41 2.72
C ILE A 64 1.73 5.21 3.56
N ASN A 65 1.86 6.53 3.61
CA ASN A 65 0.96 7.38 4.36
C ASN A 65 -0.45 7.40 3.74
N GLU A 66 -0.55 7.32 2.42
CA GLU A 66 -1.83 7.18 1.73
C GLU A 66 -2.53 5.87 2.11
N ILE A 67 -1.81 4.75 2.13
CA ILE A 67 -2.35 3.45 2.57
C ILE A 67 -2.84 3.53 4.02
N LYS A 68 -2.05 4.11 4.93
CA LYS A 68 -2.44 4.29 6.34
C LYS A 68 -3.67 5.17 6.51
N GLY A 69 -3.83 6.21 5.70
CA GLY A 69 -4.98 7.11 5.74
C GLY A 69 -6.28 6.44 5.28
N LYS A 70 -6.19 5.46 4.38
CA LYS A 70 -7.31 4.64 3.93
C LYS A 70 -7.81 3.70 5.03
N ASN A 71 -6.89 3.02 5.72
CA ASN A 71 -7.20 2.15 6.85
C ASN A 71 -7.73 2.86 8.12
N GLN A 72 -7.70 4.21 8.18
CA GLN A 72 -8.12 4.99 9.35
C GLN A 72 -9.51 5.64 9.21
N LYS A 73 -10.22 5.40 8.12
CA LYS A 73 -11.62 5.86 8.00
C LYS A 73 -12.53 4.99 8.86
N THR A 74 -12.81 5.44 10.07
CA THR A 74 -13.94 5.00 10.90
C THR A 74 -14.63 6.24 11.45
#